data_AF-A0A7C3YFL7-F1
#
_entry.id   AF-A0A7C3YFL7-F1
#
_cell.length_a   1.000
_cell.length_b   1.000
_cell.length_c   1.000
_cell.angle_alpha   90.00
_cell.angle_beta   90.00
_cell.angle_gamma   90.00
#
_symmetry.space_group_name_H-M   'P 1'
#
loop_
_entity.id
_entity.type
_entity.pdbx_description
1 polymer ?
#
loop_
_entity_poly.entity_id
_entity_poly.type
_entity_poly.pdbx_seq_one_letter_code
_entity_poly.pdbx_strand_id
1 'polypeptide(L)' 'AAHAMGYGACWMTAPVLAAEELERLLGAPPQARLAALVPVGRPRRQPRPTRRRPVDEVLSFR' A
#
# COMPACT_ATOMS: atom_id res chain seq x y z
N ALA A 1 10.45 -1.47 4.38
CA ALA A 1 11.47 -2.42 3.88
C ALA A 1 11.83 -2.19 2.41
N ALA A 2 10.91 -2.41 1.45
CA ALA A 2 11.20 -2.34 0.01
C ALA A 2 11.96 -1.08 -0.46
N HIS A 3 11.53 0.12 -0.02
CA HIS A 3 12.21 1.38 -0.36
C HIS A 3 13.68 1.44 0.10
N ALA A 4 13.98 0.97 1.32
CA ALA A 4 15.35 0.93 1.84
C ALA A 4 16.24 -0.04 1.05
N MET A 5 15.64 -1.02 0.36
CA MET A 5 16.31 -1.96 -0.54
C MET A 5 16.39 -1.43 -1.99
N GLY A 6 15.97 -0.18 -2.25
CA GLY A 6 16.00 0.43 -3.58
C GLY A 6 14.80 0.09 -4.49
N TYR A 7 13.76 -0.56 -3.96
CA TYR A 7 12.54 -0.86 -4.72
C TYR A 7 11.45 0.21 -4.55
N GLY A 8 10.63 0.39 -5.58
CA GLY A 8 9.38 1.12 -5.51
C GLY A 8 8.26 0.20 -5.02
N ALA A 9 7.29 0.77 -4.30
CA ALA A 9 6.09 0.07 -3.85
C ALA A 9 4.90 1.04 -3.83
N CYS A 10 3.67 0.52 -3.97
CA CYS A 10 2.44 1.31 -3.91
C CYS A 10 1.38 0.62 -3.04
N TRP A 11 0.84 1.28 -2.02
CA TRP A 11 -0.32 0.73 -1.32
C TRP A 11 -1.58 0.97 -2.17
N MET A 12 -2.28 -0.09 -2.56
CA MET A 12 -3.49 0.01 -3.37
C MET A 12 -4.69 -0.66 -2.69
N THR A 13 -5.79 0.08 -2.58
CA THR A 13 -7.08 -0.42 -2.08
C THR A 13 -8.04 -0.79 -3.21
N ALA A 14 -7.84 -0.32 -4.44
CA ALA A 14 -8.71 -0.66 -5.57
C ALA A 14 -8.84 -2.19 -5.80
N PRO A 15 -7.79 -3.02 -5.65
CA PRO A 15 -7.92 -4.47 -5.77
C PRO A 15 -8.82 -5.13 -4.73
N VAL A 16 -9.10 -4.48 -3.59
CA VAL A 16 -10.04 -4.98 -2.58
C VAL A 16 -11.46 -5.10 -3.13
N LEU A 17 -11.80 -4.38 -4.21
CA LEU A 17 -13.08 -4.54 -4.92
C LEU A 17 -13.28 -5.96 -5.48
N ALA A 18 -12.20 -6.71 -5.71
CA ALA A 18 -12.20 -8.10 -6.17
C ALA A 18 -11.64 -9.04 -5.08
N ALA A 19 -11.84 -8.71 -3.81
CA ALA A 19 -11.27 -9.46 -2.69
C ALA A 19 -11.68 -10.93 -2.73
N GLU A 20 -12.94 -11.25 -3.01
CA GLU A 20 -13.41 -12.62 -3.06
C GLU A 20 -12.67 -13.47 -4.11
N GLU A 21 -12.52 -12.96 -5.34
CA GLU A 21 -11.79 -13.65 -6.41
C GLU A 21 -10.33 -13.84 -6.05
N LEU A 22 -9.69 -12.80 -5.50
CA LEU A 22 -8.27 -12.82 -5.16
C LEU A 22 -7.99 -13.73 -3.95
N GLU A 23 -8.84 -13.71 -2.93
CA GLU A 23 -8.75 -14.59 -1.77
C GLU A 23 -8.91 -16.06 -2.18
N ARG A 24 -9.89 -16.37 -3.05
CA ARG A 24 -10.04 -17.71 -3.63
C ARG A 24 -8.81 -18.11 -4.44
N LEU A 25 -8.32 -17.23 -5.31
CA LEU A 25 -7.15 -17.47 -6.15
C LEU A 25 -5.89 -17.75 -5.32
N LEU A 26 -5.72 -17.05 -4.21
CA LEU A 26 -4.58 -17.19 -3.31
C LEU A 26 -4.74 -18.32 -2.28
N GLY A 27 -5.89 -18.99 -2.23
CA GLY A 27 -6.19 -20.00 -1.21
C GLY A 27 -6.18 -19.42 0.20
N ALA A 28 -6.63 -18.16 0.36
CA ALA A 28 -6.64 -17.49 1.65
C ALA A 28 -7.57 -18.22 2.64
N PRO A 29 -7.19 -18.36 3.92
CA PRO A 29 -8.03 -19.01 4.91
C PRO A 29 -9.29 -18.18 5.18
N PRO A 30 -10.41 -18.80 5.63
CA PRO A 30 -11.69 -18.10 5.80
C PRO A 30 -11.68 -16.89 6.74
N GLN A 31 -10.72 -16.83 7.66
CA GLN A 31 -10.54 -15.74 8.62
C GLN A 31 -9.67 -14.60 8.08
N ALA A 32 -8.96 -14.81 6.97
CA ALA A 32 -8.18 -13.77 6.31
C ALA A 32 -9.09 -12.86 5.48
N ARG A 33 -8.69 -11.59 5.37
CA ARG A 33 -9.34 -10.59 4.52
C ARG A 33 -8.30 -9.77 3.78
N LEU A 34 -8.49 -9.57 2.49
CA LEU A 34 -7.64 -8.73 1.66
C LEU A 34 -7.83 -7.26 2.06
N ALA A 35 -6.80 -6.69 2.70
CA ALA A 35 -6.81 -5.27 3.10
C ALA A 35 -6.22 -4.34 2.03
N ALA A 36 -5.24 -4.83 1.27
CA ALA A 36 -4.57 -4.08 0.22
C ALA A 36 -3.73 -5.01 -0.66
N LEU A 37 -3.39 -4.52 -1.84
CA LEU A 37 -2.35 -5.09 -2.70
C LEU A 37 -1.18 -4.11 -2.78
N VAL A 38 0.04 -4.63 -2.63
CA VAL A 38 1.27 -3.84 -2.74
C VAL A 38 2.12 -4.38 -3.90
N PRO A 39 2.08 -3.77 -5.09
CA PRO A 39 3.01 -4.12 -6.15
C PRO A 39 4.38 -3.56 -5.77
N VAL A 40 5.43 -4.37 -5.99
CA VAL A 40 6.82 -4.03 -5.71
C VAL A 40 7.63 -4.19 -6.99
N GLY A 41 8.53 -3.26 -7.30
CA GLY A 41 9.33 -3.32 -8.52
C GLY A 41 10.49 -2.32 -8.56
N ARG A 42 11.29 -2.38 -9.62
CA ARG A 42 12.38 -1.43 -9.84
C ARG A 42 11.80 -0.11 -10.38
N PRO A 43 12.01 1.03 -9.71
CA PRO A 43 11.49 2.31 -10.20
C PRO A 43 12.10 2.67 -11.56
N ARG A 44 11.25 3.03 -12.55
CA ARG A 44 11.74 3.56 -13.84
C ARG A 44 12.26 4.99 -13.73
N ARG A 45 11.90 5.70 -12.67
CA ARG A 45 12.28 7.09 -12.38
C ARG A 45 12.42 7.26 -10.87
N GLN A 46 13.18 8.26 -10.43
CA GLN A 46 13.26 8.65 -9.04
C GLN A 46 12.11 9.64 -8.72
N PRO A 47 11.09 9.25 -7.94
CA PRO A 47 9.98 10.14 -7.62
C PRO A 47 10.46 11.26 -6.69
N ARG A 48 9.96 12.48 -6.92
CA ARG A 48 10.17 13.57 -5.97
C ARG A 48 9.31 13.36 -4.73
N PRO A 49 9.79 13.68 -3.52
CA PRO A 49 8.96 13.65 -2.31
C PRO A 49 7.72 14.53 -2.49
N THR A 50 6.56 14.01 -2.12
CA THR A 50 5.33 14.81 -2.04
C THR A 50 5.38 15.72 -0.81
N ARG A 51 4.90 16.95 -0.94
CA ARG A 51 4.79 17.87 0.22
C ARG A 51 3.87 17.25 1.27
N ARG A 52 4.24 17.38 2.54
CA ARG A 52 3.39 17.04 3.69
C ARG A 52 2.73 18.32 4.21
N ARG A 53 1.53 18.20 4.77
CA ARG A 53 0.93 19.28 5.54
C ARG A 53 1.78 19.58 6.78
N PRO A 54 1.85 20.84 7.24
CA PRO A 54 2.43 21.20 8.54
C PRO A 54 1.88 20.33 9.68
N VAL A 55 2.70 20.07 10.70
CA VAL A 55 2.35 19.14 11.79
C VAL A 55 1.22 19.67 12.66
N ASP A 56 1.20 20.98 12.89
CA ASP A 56 0.19 21.73 13.62
C ASP A 56 -1.18 21.71 12.93
N GLU A 57 -1.24 21.45 11.62
CA GLU A 57 -2.52 21.24 10.91
C GLU A 57 -3.11 19.83 11.09
N VAL A 58 -2.30 18.84 11.52
CA VAL A 58 -2.73 17.43 11.55
C VAL A 58 -2.66 16.78 12.93
N LEU A 59 -1.94 17.37 13.88
CA LEU A 59 -1.80 16.87 15.24
C LEU A 59 -2.77 17.59 16.18
N SER A 60 -3.54 16.82 16.95
CA SER A 60 -4.39 17.35 18.02
C SER A 60 -4.20 16.51 19.28
N PHE A 61 -4.12 17.17 20.43
CA PHE A 61 -4.12 16.54 21.74
C PHE A 61 -5.54 16.66 22.30
N ARG A 62 -6.15 15.54 22.64
CA ARG A 62 -7.46 15.43 23.29
C ARG A 62 -7.33 14.56 24.52
#